data_AF-A0A836GQF3-F1
#
_entry.id   AF-A0A836GQF3-F1
#
_cell.length_a   1.000
_cell.length_b   1.000
_cell.length_c   1.000
_cell.angle_alpha   90.00
_cell.angle_beta   90.00
_cell.angle_gamma   90.00
#
_symmetry.space_group_name_H-M   'P 1'
#
loop_
_entity.id
_entity.type
_entity.pdbx_description
1 polymer ?
#
loop_
_entity_poly.entity_id
_entity_poly.type
_entity_poly.pdbx_seq_one_letter_code
_entity_poly.pdbx_strand_id
1 'polypeptide(L)'
;MASAIKRVRHVEVAGLMNLRDLGGCDTNNSAKTTKWGVVYCSDQLCRVPADVAQEILVDQLRIRHVCDLRDEGEVSANRYSFVGMRRTSFPIGMSIPDRFLK
;
A
#
# COMPACT_ATOMS: atom_id res chain seq x y z
N MET A 1 15.88 13.33 -11.28
CA MET A 1 16.79 12.25 -10.83
C MET A 1 15.98 11.21 -10.04
N ALA A 2 15.48 10.15 -10.68
CA ALA A 2 14.60 9.14 -10.05
C ALA A 2 15.33 7.79 -9.89
N SER A 3 16.45 7.77 -9.17
CA SER A 3 17.34 6.60 -9.09
C SER A 3 17.39 5.92 -7.72
N ALA A 4 16.76 6.46 -6.67
CA ALA A 4 17.11 6.06 -5.31
C ALA A 4 16.36 4.82 -4.76
N ILE A 5 15.14 4.51 -5.22
CA ILE A 5 14.35 3.41 -4.65
C ILE A 5 14.26 2.23 -5.62
N LYS A 6 15.40 1.62 -5.95
CA LYS A 6 15.43 0.34 -6.68
C LYS A 6 15.75 -0.80 -5.71
N ARG A 7 14.87 -1.80 -5.68
CA ARG A 7 15.04 -3.07 -4.93
C ARG A 7 15.24 -2.90 -3.42
N VAL A 8 14.57 -1.92 -2.83
CA VAL A 8 14.57 -1.72 -1.38
C VAL A 8 13.33 -2.39 -0.80
N ARG A 9 13.54 -3.35 0.12
CA ARG A 9 12.43 -4.09 0.74
C ARG A 9 11.57 -3.21 1.65
N HIS A 10 12.19 -2.37 2.46
CA HIS A 10 11.50 -1.47 3.39
C HIS A 10 11.70 -0.03 2.93
N VAL A 11 10.62 0.62 2.48
CA VAL A 11 10.68 1.98 1.95
C VAL A 11 10.19 2.93 3.03
N GLU A 12 11.09 3.76 3.54
CA GLU A 12 10.74 4.74 4.56
C GLU A 12 10.02 5.93 3.93
N VAL A 13 8.82 6.23 4.45
CA VAL A 13 7.98 7.34 3.99
C VAL A 13 7.37 7.99 5.23
N ALA A 14 7.49 9.31 5.34
CA ALA A 14 6.95 10.04 6.48
C ALA A 14 5.44 9.82 6.60
N GLY A 15 4.97 9.50 7.82
CA GLY A 15 3.56 9.26 8.08
C GLY A 15 3.03 7.90 7.58
N LEU A 16 3.90 7.01 7.10
CA LEU A 16 3.54 5.66 6.66
C LEU A 16 4.37 4.62 7.41
N MET A 17 3.74 3.51 7.80
CA MET A 17 4.43 2.39 8.41
C MET A 17 4.35 1.15 7.52
N ASN A 18 5.34 0.27 7.68
CA ASN A 18 5.37 -1.04 7.02
C ASN A 18 5.26 -1.00 5.48
N LEU A 19 5.61 0.10 4.82
CA LEU A 19 5.67 0.13 3.36
C LEU A 19 6.79 -0.78 2.86
N ARG A 20 6.41 -1.85 2.18
CA ARG A 20 7.32 -2.88 1.68
C ARG A 20 7.08 -3.18 0.22
N ASP A 21 8.16 -3.22 -0.55
CA ASP A 21 8.15 -3.80 -1.90
C ASP A 21 8.09 -5.33 -1.77
N LEU A 22 7.13 -5.97 -2.45
CA LEU A 22 6.97 -7.42 -2.41
C LEU A 22 7.84 -8.17 -3.42
N GLY A 23 8.65 -7.47 -4.22
CA GLY A 23 9.58 -8.07 -5.17
C GLY A 23 10.68 -8.92 -4.54
N GLY A 24 11.18 -9.89 -5.28
CA GLY A 24 12.25 -10.79 -4.84
C GLY A 24 11.79 -11.94 -3.95
N CYS A 25 10.49 -12.10 -3.68
CA CYS A 25 9.96 -13.32 -3.07
C CYS A 25 9.94 -14.46 -4.09
N ASP A 26 10.39 -15.64 -3.67
CA ASP A 26 10.40 -16.86 -4.49
C ASP A 26 8.97 -17.34 -4.82
N THR A 27 8.79 -17.88 -6.02
CA THR A 27 7.60 -18.66 -6.35
C THR A 27 7.65 -20.04 -5.68
N ASN A 28 6.54 -20.78 -5.65
CA ASN A 28 6.41 -22.07 -4.94
C ASN A 28 7.49 -23.11 -5.26
N ASN A 29 8.16 -23.00 -6.40
CA ASN A 29 9.24 -23.89 -6.85
C ASN A 29 10.61 -23.20 -6.96
N SER A 30 10.74 -21.97 -6.45
CA SER A 30 11.94 -21.12 -6.51
C SER A 30 12.54 -20.89 -7.91
N ALA A 31 11.81 -21.24 -8.97
CA ALA A 31 12.27 -21.07 -10.35
C ALA A 31 12.19 -19.61 -10.82
N LYS A 32 11.37 -18.80 -10.14
CA LYS A 32 11.16 -17.38 -10.44
C LYS A 32 11.01 -16.59 -9.13
N THR A 33 11.20 -15.28 -9.24
CA THR A 33 10.90 -14.33 -8.16
C THR A 33 9.86 -13.32 -8.62
N THR A 34 9.10 -12.80 -7.67
CA THR A 34 8.22 -11.65 -7.87
C THR A 34 9.04 -10.44 -8.34
N LYS A 35 8.48 -9.66 -9.28
CA LYS A 35 9.17 -8.51 -9.85
C LYS A 35 9.16 -7.33 -8.86
N TRP A 36 10.32 -6.74 -8.60
CA TRP A 36 10.47 -5.51 -7.82
C TRP A 36 9.76 -4.32 -8.45
N GLY A 37 9.21 -3.44 -7.61
CA GLY A 37 8.53 -2.22 -8.02
C GLY A 37 7.14 -2.44 -8.61
N VAL A 38 6.51 -3.59 -8.33
CA VAL A 38 5.19 -3.94 -8.89
C VAL A 38 4.09 -3.93 -7.83
N VAL A 39 4.34 -4.59 -6.70
CA VAL A 39 3.36 -4.67 -5.60
C VAL A 39 4.02 -4.19 -4.33
N TYR A 40 3.33 -3.29 -3.65
CA TYR A 40 3.70 -2.78 -2.34
C TYR A 40 2.60 -3.12 -1.33
N CYS A 41 2.98 -3.32 -0.09
CA CYS A 41 2.07 -3.45 1.05
C CYS A 41 2.46 -2.42 2.11
N SER A 42 1.49 -1.78 2.77
CA SER A 42 1.72 -0.81 3.84
C SER A 42 0.57 -0.85 4.86
N ASP A 43 0.66 -0.02 5.90
CA ASP A 43 -0.51 0.37 6.68
C ASP A 43 -1.38 1.41 5.91
N GLN A 44 -2.19 2.19 6.64
CA GLN A 44 -3.09 3.18 6.07
C GLN A 44 -2.37 4.45 5.60
N LEU A 45 -2.81 5.01 4.47
CA LEU A 45 -2.16 6.18 3.86
C LEU A 45 -2.60 7.53 4.43
N CYS A 46 -3.56 7.59 5.37
CA CYS A 46 -4.18 8.85 5.82
C CYS A 46 -3.24 9.80 6.57
N ARG A 47 -2.11 9.31 7.08
CA ARG A 47 -1.13 10.10 7.83
C ARG A 47 0.02 10.60 6.96
N VAL A 48 0.06 10.22 5.69
CA VAL A 48 1.13 10.64 4.77
C VAL A 48 0.88 12.10 4.35
N PRO A 49 1.86 13.01 4.55
CA PRO A 49 1.76 14.38 4.03
C PRO A 49 1.57 14.39 2.51
N ALA A 50 0.76 15.32 1.99
CA ALA A 50 0.36 15.32 0.58
C ALA A 50 1.54 15.52 -0.39
N ASP A 51 2.49 16.38 -0.02
CA ASP A 51 3.75 16.61 -0.75
C ASP A 51 4.62 15.35 -0.78
N VAL A 52 4.78 14.69 0.37
CA VAL A 52 5.51 13.42 0.50
C VAL A 52 4.84 12.31 -0.32
N ALA A 53 3.52 12.22 -0.29
CA ALA A 53 2.77 11.24 -1.09
C ALA A 53 2.96 11.49 -2.59
N GLN A 54 2.90 12.75 -3.03
CA GLN A 54 3.10 13.11 -4.42
C GLN A 54 4.52 12.79 -4.89
N GLU A 55 5.54 13.22 -4.14
CA GLU A 55 6.93 13.00 -4.50
C GLU A 55 7.28 11.50 -4.49
N ILE A 56 7.04 10.81 -3.38
CA ILE A 56 7.55 9.46 -3.19
C ILE A 56 6.60 8.43 -3.82
N LEU A 57 5.32 8.40 -3.42
CA LEU A 57 4.40 7.35 -3.85
C LEU A 57 4.03 7.51 -5.33
N VAL A 58 3.73 8.73 -5.78
CA VAL A 58 3.25 8.98 -7.13
C VAL A 58 4.40 9.18 -8.12
N ASP A 59 5.41 9.97 -7.80
CA ASP A 59 6.45 10.33 -8.79
C ASP A 59 7.64 9.38 -8.80
N GLN A 60 8.14 8.95 -7.65
CA GLN A 60 9.27 8.03 -7.58
C GLN A 60 8.85 6.56 -7.72
N LEU A 61 7.92 6.08 -6.88
CA LEU A 61 7.46 4.69 -6.87
C LEU A 61 6.44 4.39 -7.98
N ARG A 62 5.87 5.42 -8.61
CA ARG A 62 4.87 5.29 -9.67
C ARG A 62 3.64 4.47 -9.26
N ILE A 63 3.23 4.57 -8.00
CA ILE A 63 1.99 3.96 -7.53
C ILE A 63 0.82 4.71 -8.16
N ARG A 64 0.00 3.98 -8.90
CA ARG A 64 -1.19 4.50 -9.60
C ARG A 64 -2.49 3.89 -9.08
N HIS A 65 -2.40 2.74 -8.42
CA HIS A 65 -3.55 1.97 -7.96
C HIS A 65 -3.32 1.56 -6.51
N VAL A 66 -4.33 1.78 -5.67
CA VAL A 66 -4.34 1.34 -4.28
C VAL A 66 -5.58 0.50 -4.04
N CYS A 67 -5.36 -0.71 -3.55
CA CYS A 67 -6.41 -1.57 -3.01
C CYS A 67 -6.56 -1.25 -1.53
N ASP A 68 -7.62 -0.53 -1.16
CA ASP A 68 -7.91 -0.20 0.24
C ASP A 68 -8.78 -1.29 0.85
N LEU A 69 -8.20 -2.05 1.77
CA LEU A 69 -8.84 -3.20 2.39
C LEU A 69 -9.62 -2.84 3.67
N ARG A 70 -9.44 -1.62 4.19
CA ARG A 70 -10.09 -1.17 5.42
C ARG A 70 -11.61 -1.23 5.34
N ASP A 71 -12.24 -1.44 6.48
CA ASP A 71 -13.70 -1.37 6.56
C ASP A 71 -14.22 0.08 6.38
N GLU A 72 -15.53 0.22 6.18
CA GLU A 72 -16.14 1.53 5.91
C GLU A 72 -15.99 2.51 7.09
N GLY A 73 -15.97 2.01 8.33
CA GLY A 73 -15.80 2.82 9.53
C GLY A 73 -14.39 3.38 9.62
N GLU A 74 -13.38 2.54 9.42
CA GLU A 74 -11.97 2.93 9.33
C GLU A 74 -11.74 3.97 8.23
N VAL A 75 -12.31 3.75 7.04
CA VAL A 75 -12.20 4.68 5.90
C VAL A 75 -12.87 6.01 6.22
N SER A 76 -14.04 6.01 6.85
CA SER A 76 -14.74 7.24 7.22
C SER A 76 -13.96 8.07 8.24
N ALA A 77 -13.34 7.42 9.24
CA ALA A 77 -12.52 8.09 10.23
C ALA A 77 -11.18 8.58 9.66
N ASN A 78 -10.62 7.86 8.69
CA ASN A 78 -9.25 8.05 8.20
C ASN A 78 -9.20 8.15 6.68
N ARG A 79 -9.81 9.22 6.14
CA ARG A 79 -9.86 9.49 4.69
C ARG A 79 -8.50 9.94 4.15
N TYR A 80 -8.24 9.62 2.88
CA TYR A 80 -7.13 10.16 2.10
C TYR A 80 -7.49 10.22 0.62
N SER A 81 -6.83 11.12 -0.11
CA SER A 81 -6.90 11.19 -1.56
C SER A 81 -5.62 11.84 -2.10
N PHE A 82 -5.02 11.24 -3.12
CA PHE A 82 -3.82 11.76 -3.76
C PHE A 82 -4.03 11.86 -5.27
N VAL A 83 -3.57 12.95 -5.87
CA VAL A 83 -3.68 13.17 -7.31
C VAL A 83 -2.85 12.12 -8.06
N GLY A 84 -3.39 11.59 -9.17
CA GLY A 84 -2.71 10.56 -9.97
C GLY A 84 -2.74 9.16 -9.36
N MET A 85 -3.43 8.97 -8.22
CA MET A 85 -3.62 7.67 -7.58
C MET A 85 -5.11 7.30 -7.55
N ARG A 86 -5.45 6.13 -8.08
CA ARG A 86 -6.81 5.59 -8.04
C ARG A 86 -6.96 4.62 -6.88
N ARG A 87 -7.84 4.95 -5.94
CA ARG A 87 -8.26 4.07 -4.85
C ARG A 87 -9.39 3.16 -5.30
N THR A 88 -9.24 1.86 -5.10
CA THR A 88 -10.30 0.84 -5.23
C THR A 88 -10.56 0.23 -3.85
N SER A 89 -11.80 0.25 -3.39
CA SER A 89 -12.19 -0.28 -2.08
C SER A 89 -12.50 -1.76 -2.17
N PHE A 90 -11.90 -2.57 -1.32
CA PHE A 90 -12.22 -3.98 -1.12
C PHE A 90 -12.34 -4.25 0.38
N PRO A 91 -13.40 -3.75 1.04
CA PRO A 91 -13.52 -3.80 2.49
C PRO A 91 -13.49 -5.27 2.95
N ILE A 92 -12.45 -5.64 3.68
CA ILE A 92 -12.42 -6.88 4.44
C ILE A 92 -12.91 -6.52 5.84
N GLY A 93 -14.18 -6.81 6.12
CA GLY A 93 -14.72 -6.54 7.43
C GLY A 93 -13.89 -7.27 8.48
N MET A 94 -13.50 -6.56 9.54
CA MET A 94 -13.19 -7.22 10.80
C MET A 94 -14.40 -8.09 11.12
N SER A 95 -14.18 -9.40 11.23
CA SER A 95 -15.18 -10.40 11.58
C SER A 95 -16.16 -9.77 12.58
N ILE A 96 -17.41 -9.52 12.17
CA ILE A 96 -18.48 -9.31 13.14
C ILE A 96 -18.52 -10.65 13.91
N PRO A 97 -18.05 -10.74 15.17
CA PRO A 97 -18.08 -12.02 15.88
C PRO A 97 -19.53 -12.53 15.96
N ASP A 98 -20.48 -11.59 16.04
CA ASP A 98 -21.92 -11.83 16.09
C ASP A 98 -22.50 -12.47 14.82
N ARG A 99 -21.77 -12.50 13.69
CA ARG A 99 -22.24 -13.19 12.48
C ARG A 99 -21.99 -14.70 12.53
N PHE A 100 -21.08 -15.15 13.40
CA PHE A 100 -20.68 -16.56 13.53
C PHE A 100 -21.03 -17.18 14.89
N LEU A 101 -21.46 -16.36 15.87
CA LEU A 101 -22.09 -16.82 17.11
C LEU A 101 -23.60 -16.94 16.88
N LYS A 102 -24.04 -18.08 16.37
CA LYS A 102 -25.44 -18.54 16.44
C LYS A 102 -25.56 -19.66 17.45
#